data_AF-A0A9P5LL02-F1
#
_entry.id   AF-A0A9P5LL02-F1
#
_cell.length_a   1.000
_cell.length_b   1.000
_cell.length_c   1.000
_cell.angle_alpha   90.00
_cell.angle_beta   90.00
_cell.angle_gamma   90.00
#
_symmetry.space_group_name_H-M   'P 1'
#
loop_
_entity.id
_entity.type
_entity.pdbx_description
1 polymer ?
#
loop_
_entity_poly.entity_id
_entity_poly.type
_entity_poly.pdbx_seq_one_letter_code
_entity_poly.pdbx_strand_id
1 'polypeptide(L)'
;MASATFTQNFVTIDADPSVGSINLGFAEGDNLGNNEAKEAPISGKSTLAIVKYEAGGQARGFHLSKPIVFNPLAAIKITGGAKKDNTIKATDDHGNEAVWTLA
;
A
#
# COMPACT_ATOMS: atom_id res chain seq x y z
N MET A 1 12.92 7.77 -9.80
CA MET A 1 11.68 7.75 -8.98
C MET A 1 11.95 6.92 -7.74
N ALA A 2 11.45 7.34 -6.58
CA ALA A 2 11.52 6.54 -5.36
C ALA A 2 10.68 5.25 -5.51
N SER A 3 11.13 4.15 -4.91
CA SER A 3 10.39 2.89 -4.90
C SER A 3 10.45 2.18 -3.55
N ALA A 4 9.36 1.50 -3.20
CA ALA A 4 9.22 0.63 -2.04
C ALA A 4 9.38 -0.79 -2.54
N THR A 5 10.39 -1.49 -2.06
CA THR A 5 10.71 -2.86 -2.47
C THR A 5 10.18 -3.84 -1.43
N PHE A 6 9.29 -4.72 -1.87
CA PHE A 6 8.73 -5.82 -1.11
C PHE A 6 9.48 -7.10 -1.47
N THR A 7 9.91 -7.85 -0.46
CA THR A 7 10.67 -9.10 -0.57
C THR A 7 9.96 -10.20 0.21
N GLN A 8 9.00 -10.86 -0.42
CA GLN A 8 8.17 -11.89 0.23
C GLN A 8 7.46 -11.38 1.49
N ASN A 9 6.85 -10.21 1.43
CA ASN A 9 6.19 -9.59 2.57
C ASN A 9 4.73 -10.01 2.70
N PHE A 10 4.26 -10.22 3.93
CA PHE A 10 2.85 -10.45 4.22
C PHE A 10 2.16 -9.10 4.37
N VAL A 11 1.20 -8.79 3.48
CA VAL A 11 0.54 -7.48 3.48
C VAL A 11 -0.87 -7.59 4.05
N THR A 12 -1.19 -6.70 4.98
CA THR A 12 -2.53 -6.47 5.51
C THR A 12 -2.94 -5.03 5.22
N ILE A 13 -4.13 -4.85 4.65
CA ILE A 13 -4.70 -3.51 4.44
C ILE A 13 -5.64 -3.21 5.61
N ASP A 14 -5.33 -2.16 6.36
CA ASP A 14 -6.16 -1.58 7.43
C ASP A 14 -6.34 -0.08 7.12
N ALA A 15 -6.98 0.17 5.99
CA ALA A 15 -7.23 1.50 5.45
C ALA A 15 -8.58 2.04 5.93
N ASP A 16 -8.84 3.33 5.67
CA ASP A 16 -10.11 3.96 6.02
C ASP A 16 -11.32 3.18 5.46
N PRO A 17 -12.48 3.09 6.17
CA PRO A 17 -13.64 2.32 5.71
C PRO A 17 -14.21 2.73 4.35
N SER A 18 -13.89 3.93 3.86
CA SER A 18 -14.27 4.36 2.51
C SER A 18 -13.44 3.68 1.40
N VAL A 19 -12.25 3.17 1.72
CA VAL A 19 -11.36 2.45 0.81
C VAL A 19 -11.88 1.04 0.60
N GLY A 20 -12.05 0.67 -0.67
CA GLY A 20 -12.40 -0.71 -1.04
C GLY A 20 -11.16 -1.54 -1.37
N SER A 21 -10.25 -1.02 -2.18
CA SER A 21 -8.98 -1.69 -2.45
C SER A 21 -7.82 -0.74 -2.76
N ILE A 22 -6.60 -1.26 -2.60
CA ILE A 22 -5.35 -0.58 -2.93
C ILE A 22 -4.59 -1.41 -3.98
N ASN A 23 -4.08 -0.75 -5.02
CA ASN A 23 -3.16 -1.34 -5.99
C ASN A 23 -1.79 -0.66 -5.87
N LEU A 24 -0.73 -1.44 -5.63
CA LEU A 24 0.64 -0.95 -5.40
C LEU A 24 1.49 -0.81 -6.69
N GLY A 25 0.88 -0.98 -7.86
CA GLY A 25 1.53 -0.80 -9.16
C GLY A 25 2.35 -2.00 -9.64
N PHE A 26 2.17 -3.19 -9.04
CA PHE A 26 2.80 -4.44 -9.48
C PHE A 26 1.83 -5.63 -9.34
N ALA A 27 2.09 -6.72 -10.06
CA ALA A 27 1.14 -7.81 -10.26
C ALA A 27 0.59 -8.42 -8.95
N GLU A 28 1.45 -8.73 -7.98
CA GLU A 28 1.03 -9.35 -6.72
C GLU A 28 0.40 -8.36 -5.74
N GLY A 29 0.69 -7.07 -5.92
CA GLY A 29 0.13 -5.95 -5.18
C GLY A 29 -1.10 -5.34 -5.85
N ASP A 30 -1.71 -6.01 -6.82
CA ASP A 30 -2.97 -5.57 -7.42
C ASP A 30 -4.16 -5.95 -6.53
N ASN A 31 -5.15 -5.06 -6.53
CA ASN A 31 -6.45 -5.21 -5.88
C ASN A 31 -6.41 -5.78 -4.45
N LEU A 32 -5.58 -5.20 -3.59
CA LEU A 32 -5.50 -5.55 -2.17
C LEU A 32 -6.75 -5.00 -1.46
N GLY A 33 -7.68 -5.89 -1.10
CA GLY A 33 -8.92 -5.54 -0.43
C GLY A 33 -8.70 -4.94 0.95
N ASN A 34 -9.51 -3.97 1.34
CA ASN A 34 -9.44 -3.37 2.66
C ASN A 34 -9.90 -4.37 3.74
N ASN A 35 -9.24 -4.36 4.90
CA ASN A 35 -9.41 -5.33 5.99
C ASN A 35 -9.09 -6.79 5.59
N GLU A 36 -8.41 -6.98 4.47
CA GLU A 36 -7.93 -8.29 4.03
C GLU A 36 -6.43 -8.42 4.23
N ALA A 37 -6.01 -9.60 4.66
CA ALA A 37 -4.62 -10.02 4.63
C ALA A 37 -4.41 -10.94 3.43
N LYS A 38 -3.31 -10.75 2.70
CA LYS A 38 -2.90 -11.70 1.68
C LYS A 38 -2.47 -13.00 2.34
N GLU A 39 -3.01 -14.13 1.86
CA GLU A 39 -2.62 -15.47 2.32
C GLU A 39 -1.19 -15.82 1.90
N ALA A 40 -0.73 -15.29 0.76
CA ALA A 40 0.62 -15.51 0.24
C ALA A 40 1.46 -14.22 0.34
N PRO A 41 2.75 -14.33 0.68
CA PRO A 41 3.64 -13.18 0.70
C PRO A 41 3.84 -12.62 -0.71
N ILE A 42 3.99 -11.30 -0.81
CA ILE A 42 4.15 -10.60 -2.08
C ILE A 42 5.58 -10.08 -2.28
N SER A 43 6.02 -10.04 -3.53
CA SER A 43 7.29 -9.50 -3.95
C SER A 43 7.10 -8.53 -5.12
N GLY A 44 7.77 -7.39 -5.07
CA GLY A 44 7.62 -6.38 -6.11
C GLY A 44 8.17 -5.03 -5.73
N LYS A 45 8.12 -4.10 -6.68
CA LYS A 45 8.51 -2.71 -6.48
C LYS A 45 7.31 -1.82 -6.72
N SER A 46 6.97 -1.00 -5.72
CA SER A 46 5.92 0.00 -5.83
C SER A 46 6.52 1.40 -5.95
N THR A 47 6.15 2.12 -6.99
CA THR A 47 6.40 3.57 -7.14
C THR A 47 5.13 4.40 -6.98
N LEU A 48 3.97 3.74 -7.12
CA LEU A 48 2.63 4.31 -7.14
C LEU A 48 1.71 3.42 -6.30
N ALA A 49 0.80 4.03 -5.55
CA ALA A 49 -0.33 3.36 -4.92
C ALA A 49 -1.64 3.98 -5.44
N ILE A 50 -2.57 3.16 -5.90
CA ILE A 50 -3.87 3.58 -6.41
C ILE A 50 -4.96 3.08 -5.46
N VAL A 51 -5.72 4.00 -4.89
CA VAL A 51 -6.87 3.70 -4.01
C VAL A 51 -8.14 3.69 -4.82
N LYS A 52 -8.92 2.62 -4.71
CA LYS A 52 -10.29 2.50 -5.21
C LYS A 52 -11.25 2.54 -4.03
N TYR A 53 -12.31 3.35 -4.11
CA TYR A 53 -13.28 3.54 -3.04
C TYR A 53 -14.55 2.71 -3.26
N GLU A 54 -15.14 2.16 -2.19
CA GLU A 54 -16.31 1.25 -2.22
C GLU A 54 -17.51 1.78 -3.03
N ALA A 55 -17.86 3.06 -2.88
CA ALA A 55 -19.06 3.65 -3.47
C ALA A 55 -18.90 4.13 -4.93
N GLY A 56 -18.03 3.49 -5.72
CA GLY A 56 -17.73 3.94 -7.10
C GLY A 56 -17.06 5.31 -7.15
N GLY A 57 -16.35 5.69 -6.09
CA GLY A 57 -15.59 6.94 -6.03
C GLY A 57 -14.43 6.94 -7.03
N GLN A 58 -14.07 8.12 -7.53
CA GLN A 58 -12.91 8.26 -8.41
C GLN A 58 -11.65 7.74 -7.71
N ALA A 59 -10.92 6.85 -8.39
CA ALA A 59 -9.67 6.32 -7.87
C ALA A 59 -8.63 7.44 -7.71
N ARG A 60 -7.80 7.35 -6.67
CA ARG A 60 -6.73 8.32 -6.39
C ARG A 60 -5.37 7.66 -6.44
N GLY A 61 -4.44 8.27 -7.18
CA GLY A 61 -3.05 7.84 -7.27
C GLY A 61 -2.16 8.61 -6.30
N PHE A 62 -1.22 7.90 -5.67
CA PHE A 62 -0.27 8.42 -4.71
C PHE A 62 1.13 7.97 -5.10
N HIS A 63 2.10 8.89 -5.09
CA HIS A 63 3.49 8.60 -5.46
C HIS A 63 4.33 8.37 -4.24
N LEU A 64 5.26 7.41 -4.32
CA LEU A 64 6.15 7.16 -3.21
C LEU A 64 7.06 8.36 -2.96
N SER A 65 7.10 8.82 -1.71
CA SER A 65 7.88 9.99 -1.30
C SER A 65 9.37 9.70 -1.15
N LYS A 66 9.73 8.52 -0.61
CA LYS A 66 11.12 8.13 -0.31
C LYS A 66 11.36 6.65 -0.63
N PRO A 67 12.55 6.29 -1.13
CA PRO A 67 12.88 4.90 -1.43
C PRO A 67 13.02 4.09 -0.14
N ILE A 68 12.57 2.84 -0.18
CA ILE A 68 12.67 1.91 0.95
C ILE A 68 12.72 0.46 0.48
N VAL A 69 13.38 -0.38 1.26
CA VAL A 69 13.39 -1.83 1.09
C VAL A 69 12.89 -2.42 2.40
N PHE A 70 11.76 -3.12 2.35
CA PHE A 70 11.24 -3.81 3.51
C PHE A 70 12.07 -5.06 3.81
N ASN A 71 12.13 -5.44 5.08
CA ASN A 71 12.80 -6.66 5.48
C ASN A 71 12.09 -7.88 4.86
N PRO A 72 12.83 -8.93 4.47
CA PRO A 72 12.22 -10.15 3.97
C PRO A 72 11.27 -10.78 4.97
N LEU A 73 10.14 -11.31 4.50
CA LEU A 73 9.12 -12.00 5.32
C LEU A 73 8.46 -11.12 6.41
N ALA A 74 8.77 -9.83 6.47
CA ALA A 74 8.16 -8.91 7.42
C ALA A 74 6.66 -8.73 7.13
N ALA A 75 5.88 -8.58 8.20
CA ALA A 75 4.47 -8.24 8.13
C ALA A 75 4.33 -6.73 7.89
N ILE A 76 3.66 -6.37 6.81
CA ILE A 76 3.46 -4.99 6.38
C ILE A 76 2.00 -4.61 6.56
N LYS A 77 1.77 -3.58 7.36
CA LYS A 77 0.44 -3.01 7.56
C LYS A 77 0.30 -1.73 6.73
N ILE A 78 -0.69 -1.69 5.84
CA ILE A 78 -0.98 -0.51 5.00
C ILE A 78 -2.19 0.22 5.57
N THR A 79 -2.06 1.54 5.78
CA THR A 79 -3.07 2.39 6.42
C THR A 79 -3.26 3.72 5.67
N GLY A 80 -4.36 4.42 5.95
CA GLY A 80 -4.71 5.72 5.38
C GLY A 80 -5.54 5.61 4.10
N GLY A 81 -5.36 6.56 3.17
CA GLY A 81 -6.02 6.54 1.86
C GLY A 81 -7.46 7.06 1.83
N ALA A 82 -7.99 7.64 2.92
CA ALA A 82 -9.31 8.27 2.91
C ALA A 82 -9.40 9.38 1.83
N LYS A 83 -10.61 9.76 1.41
CA LYS A 83 -10.80 10.83 0.41
C LYS A 83 -10.19 12.18 0.82
N LYS A 84 -10.10 12.44 2.11
CA LYS A 84 -9.48 13.64 2.70
C LYS A 84 -7.99 13.47 3.01
N ASP A 85 -7.50 12.23 2.98
CA ASP A 85 -6.10 11.96 3.27
C ASP A 85 -5.25 12.30 2.06
N ASN A 86 -4.05 12.79 2.35
CA ASN A 86 -3.04 13.06 1.32
C ASN A 86 -1.96 11.98 1.27
N THR A 87 -2.10 10.93 2.09
CA THR A 87 -1.06 9.91 2.26
C THR A 87 -1.63 8.50 2.42
N ILE A 88 -0.85 7.53 1.95
CA ILE A 88 -0.95 6.10 2.29
C ILE A 88 0.37 5.73 2.95
N LYS A 89 0.30 4.93 4.00
CA LYS A 89 1.49 4.48 4.74
C LYS A 89 1.53 2.97 4.76
N ALA A 90 2.70 2.39 4.56
CA ALA A 90 2.97 0.99 4.84
C ALA A 90 4.06 0.91 5.90
N THR A 91 3.81 0.18 6.97
CA THR A 91 4.73 0.06 8.09
C THR A 91 5.02 -1.41 8.35
N ASP A 92 6.29 -1.76 8.53
CA ASP A 92 6.67 -3.10 8.96
C ASP A 92 6.73 -3.22 10.49
N ASP A 93 6.84 -4.45 10.99
CA ASP A 93 7.02 -4.79 12.41
C ASP A 93 8.35 -4.30 13.01
N HIS A 94 9.26 -3.77 12.19
CA HIS A 94 10.56 -3.23 12.57
C HIS A 94 10.58 -1.68 12.58
N GLY A 95 9.46 -1.03 12.24
CA GLY A 95 9.32 0.42 12.22
C GLY A 95 9.77 1.10 10.91
N ASN A 96 10.05 0.35 9.85
CA ASN A 96 10.30 0.89 8.52
C ASN A 96 8.99 1.36 7.91
N GLU A 97 8.96 2.60 7.37
CA GLU A 97 7.75 3.22 6.83
C GLU A 97 7.93 3.62 5.36
N ALA A 98 7.09 3.07 4.47
CA ALA A 98 6.87 3.61 3.13
C ALA A 98 5.69 4.58 3.16
N VAL A 99 5.86 5.78 2.59
CA VAL A 99 4.79 6.77 2.51
C VAL A 99 4.57 7.17 1.06
N TRP A 100 3.38 6.93 0.54
CA TRP A 100 2.91 7.47 -0.73
C TRP A 100 2.08 8.72 -0.48
N THR A 101 2.35 9.79 -1.20
CA THR A 101 1.65 11.08 -1.08
C THR A 101 0.97 11.44 -2.40
N LEU A 102 -0.13 12.20 -2.36
CA LEU A 102 -0.60 12.84 -3.60
C LEU A 102 0.50 13.76 -4.14
N ALA A 103 0.69 13.70 -5.45
CA ALA A 103 1.50 14.67 -6.19
C ALA A 103 0.70 15.95 -6.45
#